data_AF-A0A9P9CE84-F1
#
_entry.id   AF-A0A9P9CE84-F1
#
_cell.length_a   1.000
_cell.length_b   1.000
_cell.length_c   1.000
_cell.angle_alpha   90.00
_cell.angle_beta   90.00
_cell.angle_gamma   90.00
#
_symmetry.space_group_name_H-M   'P 1'
#
loop_
_entity.id
_entity.type
_entity.pdbx_description
1 polymer ?
#
loop_
_entity_poly.entity_id
_entity_poly.type
_entity_poly.pdbx_seq_one_letter_code
_entity_poly.pdbx_strand_id
1 'polypeptide(L)'
;NFGSCPAPQIQFGKGLPGRNPKELAFAATDLTAFPHDAALNIAVITDATCLDLINRCGLKNDSDGVQVCRRAEAAAAKATKGGAQADAFNAVIGFTTNFAAVKA
;
A
#
# COMPACT_ATOMS: atom_id res chain seq x y z
N ASN A 1 -3.71 14.37 6.38
CA ASN A 1 -2.67 14.57 5.34
C ASN A 1 -1.62 13.47 5.51
N PHE A 2 -0.67 13.33 4.59
CA PHE A 2 0.41 12.33 4.67
C PHE A 2 1.80 13.00 4.76
N GLY A 3 1.86 14.14 5.45
CA GLY A 3 3.09 14.94 5.56
C GLY A 3 3.49 15.54 4.21
N SER A 4 4.79 15.47 3.88
CA SER A 4 5.32 15.92 2.58
C SER A 4 5.11 14.93 1.45
N CYS A 5 4.65 13.71 1.75
CA CYS A 5 4.43 12.68 0.75
C CYS A 5 3.02 12.72 0.16
N PRO A 6 2.84 12.17 -1.05
CA PRO A 6 1.52 11.87 -1.58
C PRO A 6 0.80 10.82 -0.71
N ALA A 7 -0.45 10.53 -1.05
CA ALA A 7 -1.18 9.46 -0.38
C ALA A 7 -0.53 8.09 -0.62
N PRO A 8 -0.41 7.23 0.41
CA PRO A 8 0.29 5.95 0.37
C PRO A 8 -0.49 4.85 -0.36
N GLN A 9 -0.96 5.09 -1.60
CA GLN A 9 -1.75 4.10 -2.34
C GLN A 9 -0.97 2.83 -2.67
N ILE A 10 -1.66 1.71 -2.63
CA ILE A 10 -1.13 0.39 -2.97
C ILE A 10 -1.72 -0.07 -4.31
N GLN A 11 -0.87 -0.60 -5.18
CA GLN A 11 -1.26 -1.29 -6.40
C GLN A 11 -1.08 -2.80 -6.29
N PHE A 12 -1.82 -3.53 -7.11
CA PHE A 12 -1.68 -4.98 -7.27
C PHE A 12 -1.71 -5.38 -8.74
N GLY A 13 -0.74 -6.17 -9.16
CA GLY A 13 -0.63 -6.57 -10.56
C GLY A 13 0.63 -7.36 -10.90
N LYS A 14 0.75 -7.69 -12.19
CA LYS A 14 1.91 -8.35 -12.79
C LYS A 14 2.91 -7.31 -13.28
N GLY A 15 4.18 -7.70 -13.42
CA GLY A 15 5.21 -6.81 -14.00
C GLY A 15 5.69 -5.70 -13.06
N LEU A 16 5.41 -5.81 -11.76
CA LEU A 16 5.91 -4.85 -10.78
C LEU A 16 7.43 -4.99 -10.61
N PRO A 17 8.17 -3.87 -10.43
CA PRO A 17 9.63 -3.90 -10.24
C PRO A 17 10.07 -4.84 -9.11
N GLY A 18 11.21 -5.51 -9.31
CA GLY A 18 11.78 -6.45 -8.34
C GLY A 18 11.13 -7.83 -8.30
N ARG A 19 10.11 -8.12 -9.14
CA ARG A 19 9.41 -9.42 -9.21
C ARG A 19 9.36 -9.99 -10.62
N ASN A 20 8.97 -11.27 -10.73
CA ASN A 20 8.81 -11.92 -12.03
C ASN A 20 7.66 -11.25 -12.83
N PRO A 21 7.81 -10.99 -14.14
CA PRO A 21 6.77 -10.31 -14.92
C PRO A 21 5.40 -11.00 -14.98
N LYS A 22 5.33 -12.30 -14.67
CA LYS A 22 4.07 -13.07 -14.64
C LYS A 22 3.46 -13.18 -13.24
N GLU A 23 4.18 -12.75 -12.21
CA GLU A 23 3.80 -12.91 -10.82
C GLU A 23 2.95 -11.72 -10.36
N LEU A 24 1.83 -12.03 -9.71
CA LEU A 24 1.01 -11.03 -9.05
C LEU A 24 1.66 -10.62 -7.73
N ALA A 25 1.89 -9.32 -7.55
CA ALA A 25 2.47 -8.76 -6.35
C ALA A 25 1.81 -7.44 -5.98
N PHE A 26 2.14 -6.94 -4.79
CA PHE A 26 1.75 -5.65 -4.25
C PHE A 26 2.94 -4.68 -4.30
N ALA A 27 2.68 -3.39 -4.49
CA ALA A 27 3.68 -2.33 -4.33
C ALA A 27 2.97 -1.01 -3.99
N ALA A 28 3.71 -0.04 -3.45
CA ALA A 28 3.24 1.34 -3.46
C ALA A 28 3.12 1.84 -4.91
N THR A 29 2.17 2.74 -5.16
CA THR A 29 2.04 3.38 -6.49
C THR A 29 3.16 4.38 -6.75
N ASP A 30 3.68 5.02 -5.70
CA ASP A 30 4.79 5.97 -5.78
C ASP A 30 6.02 5.41 -5.06
N LEU A 31 6.91 4.78 -5.83
CA LEU A 31 8.17 4.22 -5.33
C LEU A 31 9.24 5.30 -5.04
N THR A 32 9.01 6.56 -5.43
CA THR A 32 9.90 7.67 -5.06
C THR A 32 9.62 8.10 -3.63
N ALA A 33 8.34 8.24 -3.29
CA ALA A 33 7.89 8.55 -1.93
C ALA A 33 8.07 7.36 -0.99
N PHE A 34 7.72 6.15 -1.46
CA PHE A 34 7.65 4.92 -0.67
C PHE A 34 8.48 3.79 -1.32
N PRO A 35 9.82 3.89 -1.34
CA PRO A 35 10.67 2.92 -2.02
C PRO A 35 10.68 1.58 -1.29
N HIS A 36 10.11 0.59 -1.94
CA HIS A 36 10.18 -0.80 -1.53
C HIS A 36 9.98 -1.68 -2.76
N ASP A 37 10.71 -2.81 -2.87
CA ASP A 37 10.46 -3.78 -3.93
C ASP A 37 9.06 -4.39 -3.80
N ALA A 38 8.45 -4.80 -4.90
CA ALA A 38 7.13 -5.42 -4.82
C ALA A 38 7.18 -6.74 -4.00
N ALA A 39 6.09 -7.07 -3.32
CA ALA A 39 6.02 -8.26 -2.45
C ALA A 39 4.73 -9.05 -2.65
N LEU A 40 4.77 -10.35 -2.36
CA LEU A 40 3.60 -11.24 -2.45
C LEU A 40 2.61 -11.07 -1.30
N ASN A 41 3.09 -10.57 -0.16
CA ASN A 41 2.29 -10.38 1.02
C ASN A 41 2.03 -8.87 1.18
N ILE A 42 0.75 -8.48 1.17
CA ILE A 42 0.37 -7.08 1.31
C ILE A 42 0.89 -6.45 2.61
N ALA A 43 0.98 -7.22 3.71
CA ALA A 43 1.45 -6.70 5.00
C ALA A 43 2.86 -6.11 4.88
N VAL A 44 3.75 -6.73 4.11
CA VAL A 44 5.12 -6.23 3.88
C VAL A 44 5.09 -4.84 3.23
N ILE A 45 4.22 -4.65 2.25
CA ILE A 45 4.13 -3.39 1.52
C ILE A 45 3.45 -2.32 2.37
N THR A 46 2.34 -2.65 3.03
CA THR A 46 1.60 -1.66 3.82
C THR A 46 2.41 -1.20 5.03
N ASP A 47 3.08 -2.12 5.73
CA ASP A 47 3.94 -1.80 6.88
C ASP A 47 5.09 -0.89 6.45
N ALA A 48 5.78 -1.20 5.34
CA ALA A 48 6.86 -0.38 4.81
C ALA A 48 6.37 1.02 4.40
N THR A 49 5.24 1.08 3.70
CA THR A 49 4.65 2.34 3.21
C THR A 49 4.21 3.24 4.38
N CYS A 50 3.59 2.67 5.42
CA CYS A 50 3.20 3.44 6.60
C CYS A 50 4.39 3.84 7.47
N LEU A 51 5.47 3.04 7.51
CA LEU A 51 6.71 3.41 8.18
C LEU A 51 7.43 4.58 7.46
N ASP A 52 7.37 4.62 6.14
CA ASP A 52 7.94 5.72 5.34
C ASP A 52 7.25 7.06 5.59
N LEU A 53 5.98 7.06 6.01
CA LEU A 53 5.33 8.29 6.48
C LEU A 53 6.11 8.96 7.63
N ILE A 54 6.72 8.16 8.50
CA ILE A 54 7.53 8.63 9.62
C ILE A 54 8.95 8.97 9.13
N ASN A 55 9.57 8.03 8.43
CA ASN A 55 11.00 8.12 8.10
C ASN A 55 11.31 9.12 6.99
N ARG A 56 10.36 9.37 6.09
CA ARG A 56 10.57 10.16 4.86
C ARG A 56 9.61 11.32 4.72
N CYS A 57 8.39 11.18 5.24
CA CYS A 57 7.33 12.18 5.02
C CYS A 57 7.16 13.18 6.17
N GLY A 58 7.99 13.06 7.22
CA GLY A 58 8.05 14.00 8.34
C GLY A 58 6.90 13.88 9.34
N LEU A 59 6.13 12.79 9.31
CA LEU A 59 5.05 12.56 10.26
C LEU A 59 5.56 11.96 11.57
N LYS A 60 4.91 12.33 12.67
CA LYS A 60 5.10 11.64 13.95
C LYS A 60 4.30 10.34 13.96
N ASN A 61 4.77 9.37 14.73
CA ASN A 61 4.16 8.04 14.85
C ASN A 61 2.68 8.07 15.31
N ASP A 62 2.32 9.07 16.11
CA ASP A 62 0.98 9.29 16.65
C ASP A 62 0.11 10.22 15.79
N SER A 63 0.65 10.74 14.68
CA SER A 63 -0.10 11.64 13.79
C SER A 63 -1.30 10.96 13.13
N ASP A 64 -2.33 11.76 12.84
CA ASP A 64 -3.54 11.27 12.16
C ASP A 64 -3.23 10.56 10.85
N GLY A 65 -2.25 11.02 10.08
CA GLY A 65 -1.82 10.39 8.83
C GLY A 65 -1.30 8.96 9.03
N VAL A 66 -0.45 8.75 10.04
CA VAL A 66 0.05 7.41 10.39
C VAL A 66 -1.09 6.53 10.95
N GLN A 67 -1.98 7.08 11.78
CA GLN A 67 -3.11 6.32 12.31
C GLN A 67 -4.12 5.91 11.24
N VAL A 68 -4.37 6.77 10.24
CA VAL A 68 -5.16 6.44 9.06
C VAL A 68 -4.50 5.30 8.27
N CYS A 69 -3.19 5.36 8.06
CA CYS A 69 -2.43 4.33 7.35
C CYS A 69 -2.53 2.96 8.06
N ARG A 70 -2.39 2.94 9.40
CA ARG A 70 -2.58 1.72 10.21
C ARG A 70 -4.00 1.15 10.17
N ARG A 71 -5.02 2.01 10.09
CA ARG A 71 -6.39 1.55 9.86
C ARG A 71 -6.54 0.92 8.48
N ALA A 72 -5.84 1.45 7.48
CA ALA A 72 -5.82 0.89 6.13
C ALA A 72 -5.11 -0.48 6.08
N GLU A 73 -3.97 -0.64 6.77
CA GLU A 73 -3.32 -1.95 7.00
C GLU A 73 -4.30 -2.98 7.59
N ALA A 74 -5.02 -2.59 8.64
CA ALA A 74 -6.00 -3.47 9.29
C ALA A 74 -7.19 -3.83 8.38
N ALA A 75 -7.59 -2.93 7.47
CA ALA A 75 -8.62 -3.22 6.48
C ALA A 75 -8.12 -4.21 5.41
N ALA A 76 -6.91 -4.00 4.89
CA ALA A 76 -6.25 -4.93 3.96
C ALA A 76 -6.10 -6.34 4.52
N ALA A 77 -5.75 -6.46 5.81
CA ALA A 77 -5.59 -7.75 6.47
C ALA A 77 -6.90 -8.56 6.59
N LYS A 78 -8.06 -7.89 6.60
CA LYS A 78 -9.39 -8.52 6.69
C LYS A 78 -10.02 -8.83 5.34
N ALA A 79 -9.48 -8.28 4.26
CA ALA A 79 -10.02 -8.44 2.92
C ALA A 79 -9.66 -9.79 2.30
N THR A 80 -10.42 -10.19 1.28
CA THR A 80 -10.12 -11.37 0.46
C THR A 80 -8.71 -11.26 -0.13
N LYS A 81 -7.93 -12.34 -0.07
CA LYS A 81 -6.54 -12.36 -0.55
C LYS A 81 -6.42 -11.95 -2.03
N GLY A 82 -5.33 -11.25 -2.35
CA GLY A 82 -5.06 -10.72 -3.69
C GLY A 82 -5.48 -9.25 -3.82
N GLY A 83 -5.90 -8.83 -5.01
CA GLY A 83 -6.15 -7.42 -5.30
C GLY A 83 -7.18 -6.73 -4.40
N ALA A 84 -8.16 -7.46 -3.87
CA ALA A 84 -9.13 -6.92 -2.93
C ALA A 84 -8.50 -6.38 -1.63
N GLN A 85 -7.29 -6.85 -1.26
CA GLN A 85 -6.56 -6.31 -0.11
C GLN A 85 -6.02 -4.90 -0.40
N ALA A 86 -5.54 -4.66 -1.63
CA ALA A 86 -5.12 -3.32 -2.05
C ALA A 86 -6.31 -2.37 -2.13
N ASP A 87 -7.46 -2.85 -2.62
CA ASP A 87 -8.71 -2.08 -2.64
C ASP A 87 -9.17 -1.69 -1.24
N ALA A 88 -9.12 -2.62 -0.28
CA ALA A 88 -9.50 -2.33 1.10
C ALA A 88 -8.57 -1.32 1.78
N PHE A 89 -7.26 -1.37 1.50
CA PHE A 89 -6.32 -0.36 1.96
C PHE A 89 -6.67 1.02 1.38
N ASN A 90 -6.76 1.09 0.04
CA ASN A 90 -6.98 2.33 -0.70
C ASN A 90 -8.30 3.01 -0.31
N ALA A 91 -9.35 2.23 -0.04
CA ALA A 91 -10.65 2.74 0.40
C ALA A 91 -10.56 3.53 1.72
N VAL A 92 -9.77 3.06 2.70
CA VAL A 92 -9.61 3.74 4.00
C VAL A 92 -8.91 5.08 3.85
N ILE A 93 -8.00 5.21 2.88
CA ILE A 93 -7.27 6.45 2.60
C ILE A 93 -7.96 7.32 1.52
N GLY A 94 -9.18 6.98 1.12
CA GLY A 94 -10.05 7.82 0.29
C GLY A 94 -9.99 7.54 -1.22
N PHE A 95 -9.40 6.43 -1.65
CA PHE A 95 -9.32 6.06 -3.06
C PHE A 95 -10.20 4.85 -3.38
N THR A 96 -10.90 4.91 -4.51
CA THR A 96 -11.65 3.77 -5.05
C THR A 96 -10.81 3.10 -6.13
N THR A 97 -10.44 1.84 -5.91
CA THR A 97 -9.71 1.00 -6.86
C THR A 97 -10.48 -0.31 -7.12
N ASN A 98 -10.10 -1.06 -8.15
CA ASN A 98 -10.74 -2.33 -8.51
C ASN A 98 -9.69 -3.40 -8.87
N PHE A 99 -8.68 -3.55 -8.02
CA PHE A 99 -7.66 -4.58 -8.17
C PHE A 99 -8.21 -5.98 -7.94
N ALA A 100 -9.33 -6.14 -7.24
CA ALA A 100 -10.05 -7.40 -7.12
C ALA A 100 -10.44 -8.02 -8.48
N ALA A 101 -10.55 -7.21 -9.54
CA ALA A 101 -10.80 -7.69 -10.89
C ALA A 101 -9.56 -8.27 -11.60
N VAL A 102 -8.36 -8.09 -11.03
CA VAL A 102 -7.11 -8.63 -11.59
C VAL A 102 -7.08 -10.14 -11.41
N LYS A 103 -7.03 -10.87 -12.54
CA LYS A 103 -6.99 -12.33 -12.56
C LYS A 103 -5.56 -12.85 -12.46
N ALA A 104 -5.40 -13.97 -11.76
CA ALA A 104 -4.17 -14.77 -11.73
C ALA A 104 -3.79 -15.29 -13.11
#